data_AF-A0A920Q9X8-F1
#
_entry.id   AF-A0A920Q9X8-F1
#
_cell.length_a   1.000
_cell.length_b   1.000
_cell.length_c   1.000
_cell.angle_alpha   90.00
_cell.angle_beta   90.00
_cell.angle_gamma   90.00
#
_symmetry.space_group_name_H-M   'P 1'
#
loop_
_entity.id
_entity.type
_entity.pdbx_description
1 polymer ?
#
loop_
_entity_poly.entity_id
_entity_poly.type
_entity_poly.pdbx_seq_one_letter_code
_entity_poly.pdbx_strand_id
1 'polypeptide(L)'
;MTYKTAMVLSMLEYLMGKNGFRRGLQHFAKKYQGKLSGQKEFQYSMEKFYDPRLRTPPLPAVEPYIAVGSGSLDWFFTQWFKTKETLDYGIEKSSTMTLPDGTYETEIVINKKDDAQMPVVVTMKTKDGREIRKILPGIKEHEAVLIKSQSFPDKVSIDPDEELLETSRINNHSFIYYRVRLGSDWKKQREHLVLLVPGFGNNALDGNSFGLGVKYKFDDYRLYAIPGYGTKNRRGLYIFNFDRENLGINGLEAGFSAREYGGVRSEAIRATFKPPHNPGELEYKFHSSLSRETLFSAVDRSGNGEISETGKSNTFLLEQTGGFRPRENYQISWNIWNEQPWLELENDFSYVRWQVRLGQIFHVGYRKLFQLDFIHGTTTGTTPLQKKFQLGSPSVLRGYPQHTVLSDERLFASRLDYKFPLVTAPLWGIVSAFKIQGTVFYDQGKIWSKYNSYDQAKHRQNAGFGIEWTVDTASLFQVPLKIEVAYPMNDREYQKPQFIFLGVLTGS
;
A
#
# COMPACT_ATOMS: atom_id res chain seq x y z
N MET A 1 -9.15 -16.74 7.93
CA MET A 1 -10.24 -17.32 8.74
C MET A 1 -9.84 -17.63 10.19
N THR A 2 -8.58 -17.95 10.51
CA THR A 2 -8.15 -18.36 11.88
C THR A 2 -8.31 -17.29 12.97
N TYR A 3 -8.35 -16.00 12.62
CA TYR A 3 -8.41 -14.91 13.59
C TYR A 3 -9.84 -14.56 14.09
N LYS A 4 -10.90 -14.77 13.29
CA LYS A 4 -12.28 -14.42 13.68
C LYS A 4 -12.72 -15.22 14.90
N THR A 5 -12.51 -16.53 14.89
CA THR A 5 -12.89 -17.41 16.01
C THR A 5 -12.20 -17.02 17.31
N ALA A 6 -10.89 -16.74 17.28
CA ALA A 6 -10.15 -16.34 18.46
C ALA A 6 -10.67 -15.00 19.04
N MET A 7 -10.94 -14.01 18.19
CA MET A 7 -11.48 -12.72 18.62
C MET A 7 -12.91 -12.84 19.16
N VAL A 8 -13.76 -13.67 18.55
CA VAL A 8 -15.10 -13.95 19.08
C VAL A 8 -15.03 -14.65 20.44
N LEU A 9 -14.09 -15.58 20.65
CA LEU A 9 -13.88 -16.17 21.97
C LEU A 9 -13.39 -15.15 23.01
N SER A 10 -12.54 -14.20 22.62
CA SER A 10 -12.13 -13.08 23.48
C SER A 10 -13.33 -12.21 23.87
N MET A 11 -14.20 -11.85 22.92
CA MET A 11 -15.44 -11.11 23.20
C MET A 11 -16.38 -11.89 24.13
N LEU A 12 -16.43 -13.22 24.00
CA LEU A 12 -17.21 -14.08 24.89
C LEU A 12 -16.63 -14.08 26.31
N GLU A 13 -15.31 -14.15 26.45
CA GLU A 13 -14.63 -13.99 27.75
C GLU A 13 -14.89 -12.61 28.35
N TYR A 14 -14.80 -11.55 27.54
CA TYR A 14 -15.15 -10.20 27.94
C TYR A 14 -16.58 -10.17 28.49
N LEU A 15 -17.58 -10.69 27.76
CA LEU A 15 -18.99 -10.71 28.14
C LEU A 15 -19.24 -11.50 29.43
N MET A 16 -18.67 -12.70 29.55
CA MET A 16 -18.89 -13.61 30.69
C MET A 16 -18.02 -13.31 31.91
N GLY A 17 -16.94 -12.55 31.73
CA GLY A 17 -15.84 -12.43 32.67
C GLY A 17 -14.94 -13.67 32.72
N LYS A 18 -13.66 -13.46 33.04
CA LYS A 18 -12.62 -14.50 33.05
C LYS A 18 -13.00 -15.75 33.84
N ASN A 19 -13.64 -15.58 35.00
CA ASN A 19 -14.04 -16.70 35.85
C ASN A 19 -15.19 -17.53 35.27
N GLY A 20 -16.23 -16.87 34.72
CA GLY A 20 -17.36 -17.53 34.07
C GLY A 20 -16.91 -18.30 32.84
N PHE A 21 -16.13 -17.65 31.98
CA PHE A 21 -15.57 -18.24 30.78
C PHE A 21 -14.68 -19.45 31.07
N ARG A 22 -13.75 -19.33 32.03
CA ARG A 22 -12.87 -20.44 32.44
C ARG A 22 -13.67 -21.64 32.96
N ARG A 23 -14.71 -21.42 33.76
CA ARG A 23 -15.60 -22.49 34.25
C ARG A 23 -16.37 -23.15 33.12
N GLY A 24 -16.86 -22.36 32.15
CA GLY A 24 -17.51 -22.87 30.94
C GLY A 24 -16.58 -23.75 30.10
N LEU A 25 -15.34 -23.31 29.88
CA LEU A 25 -14.31 -24.10 29.19
C LEU A 25 -14.01 -25.42 29.92
N GLN A 26 -13.82 -25.38 31.24
CA GLN A 26 -13.59 -26.58 32.05
C GLN A 26 -14.77 -27.56 31.97
N HIS A 27 -15.99 -27.05 32.02
CA HIS A 27 -17.19 -27.86 31.88
C HIS A 27 -17.30 -28.49 30.49
N PHE A 28 -17.04 -27.73 29.43
CA PHE A 28 -17.03 -28.23 28.05
C PHE A 28 -16.00 -29.36 27.90
N ALA A 29 -14.75 -29.12 28.31
CA ALA A 29 -13.68 -30.11 28.23
C ALA A 29 -14.01 -31.39 29.02
N LYS A 30 -14.54 -31.25 30.24
CA LYS A 30 -14.90 -32.39 31.10
C LYS A 30 -16.10 -33.17 30.58
N LYS A 31 -17.13 -32.48 30.07
CA LYS A 31 -18.39 -33.11 29.61
C LYS A 31 -18.21 -33.84 28.29
N TYR A 32 -17.43 -33.26 27.37
CA TYR A 32 -17.31 -33.78 26.01
C TYR A 32 -16.00 -34.52 25.73
N GLN A 33 -14.99 -34.44 26.61
CA GLN A 33 -13.78 -35.29 26.62
C GLN A 33 -13.10 -35.49 25.25
N GLY A 34 -13.08 -34.46 24.40
CA GLY A 34 -12.45 -34.55 23.06
C GLY A 34 -13.26 -35.30 21.99
N LYS A 35 -14.53 -35.66 22.25
CA LYS A 35 -15.47 -36.14 21.22
C LYS A 35 -15.77 -35.01 20.23
N LEU A 36 -16.14 -35.36 18.99
CA LEU A 36 -16.55 -34.40 17.97
C LEU A 36 -17.75 -33.58 18.51
N SER A 37 -17.50 -32.32 18.85
CA SER A 37 -18.43 -31.42 19.53
C SER A 37 -18.55 -30.14 18.72
N GLY A 38 -19.75 -29.64 18.51
CA GLY A 38 -20.02 -28.46 17.69
C GLY A 38 -20.27 -27.19 18.52
N GLN A 39 -20.71 -26.14 17.83
CA GLN A 39 -21.04 -24.84 18.43
C GLN A 39 -22.11 -24.95 19.52
N LYS A 40 -23.12 -25.82 19.36
CA LYS A 40 -24.23 -25.97 20.31
C LYS A 40 -23.76 -26.50 21.67
N GLU A 41 -22.89 -27.50 21.67
CA GLU A 41 -22.32 -28.09 22.90
C GLU A 41 -21.43 -27.09 23.64
N PHE A 42 -20.70 -26.28 22.89
CA PHE A 42 -19.87 -25.20 23.43
C PHE A 42 -20.74 -24.09 24.04
N GLN A 43 -21.73 -23.60 23.31
CA GLN A 43 -22.70 -22.61 23.81
C GLN A 43 -23.38 -23.07 25.10
N TYR A 44 -23.87 -24.32 25.14
CA TYR A 44 -24.50 -24.90 26.34
C TYR A 44 -23.58 -24.84 27.58
N SER A 45 -22.28 -25.12 27.38
CA SER A 45 -21.33 -25.11 28.49
C SER A 45 -21.03 -23.69 28.99
N MET A 46 -21.11 -22.70 28.11
CA MET A 46 -20.91 -21.29 28.45
C MET A 46 -22.12 -20.69 29.15
N GLU A 47 -23.33 -20.91 28.63
CA GLU A 47 -24.59 -20.40 29.22
C GLU A 47 -24.77 -20.85 30.68
N LYS A 48 -24.35 -22.08 31.00
CA LYS A 48 -24.41 -22.64 32.37
C LYS A 48 -23.67 -21.82 33.42
N PHE A 49 -22.62 -21.07 33.02
CA PHE A 49 -21.81 -20.25 33.93
C PHE A 49 -21.87 -18.76 33.60
N TYR A 50 -22.80 -18.35 32.74
CA TYR A 50 -23.03 -16.96 32.44
C TYR A 50 -24.02 -16.35 33.44
N ASP A 51 -23.52 -15.48 34.31
CA ASP A 51 -24.35 -14.64 35.19
C ASP A 51 -24.17 -13.15 34.85
N PRO A 52 -25.13 -12.54 34.13
CA PRO A 52 -25.09 -11.12 33.80
C PRO A 52 -24.95 -10.20 35.03
N ARG A 53 -25.34 -10.68 36.22
CA ARG A 53 -25.32 -9.91 37.48
C ARG A 53 -23.95 -9.87 38.16
N LEU A 54 -23.04 -10.78 37.81
CA LEU A 54 -21.70 -10.86 38.41
C LEU A 54 -20.68 -9.94 37.73
N ARG A 55 -21.09 -9.18 36.71
CA ARG A 55 -20.24 -8.19 36.06
C ARG A 55 -20.18 -6.92 36.90
N THR A 56 -19.00 -6.30 37.01
CA THR A 56 -18.83 -5.03 37.71
C THR A 56 -18.41 -3.95 36.70
N PRO A 57 -19.25 -2.93 36.46
CA PRO A 57 -20.64 -2.78 36.91
C PRO A 57 -21.61 -3.76 36.20
N PRO A 58 -22.76 -4.08 36.82
CA PRO A 58 -23.76 -4.97 36.24
C PRO A 58 -24.33 -4.34 34.95
N LEU A 59 -24.46 -5.14 33.90
CA LEU A 59 -25.13 -4.73 32.68
C LEU A 59 -26.65 -4.66 32.89
N PRO A 60 -27.37 -3.81 32.14
CA PRO A 60 -28.84 -3.90 32.07
C PRO A 60 -29.27 -5.32 31.69
N ALA A 61 -30.32 -5.82 32.35
CA ALA A 61 -30.89 -7.12 32.01
C ALA A 61 -31.49 -7.08 30.60
N VAL A 62 -31.16 -8.08 29.76
CA VAL A 62 -31.80 -8.31 28.45
C VAL A 62 -32.61 -9.60 28.56
N GLU A 63 -33.87 -9.59 28.11
CA GLU A 63 -34.75 -10.76 28.15
C GLU A 63 -34.28 -11.86 27.18
N PRO A 64 -34.01 -13.10 27.64
CA PRO A 64 -33.53 -14.17 26.79
C PRO A 64 -34.66 -15.02 26.17
N TYR A 65 -34.46 -15.50 24.93
CA TYR A 65 -35.43 -16.34 24.20
C TYR A 65 -35.46 -17.81 24.68
N ILE A 66 -34.31 -18.42 25.05
CA ILE A 66 -34.21 -19.71 25.79
C ILE A 66 -32.87 -19.72 26.55
N ALA A 67 -32.86 -19.73 27.89
CA ALA A 67 -31.64 -19.71 28.71
C ALA A 67 -31.51 -20.96 29.60
N VAL A 68 -30.33 -21.59 29.61
CA VAL A 68 -29.95 -22.59 30.63
C VAL A 68 -28.92 -21.95 31.57
N GLY A 69 -29.42 -21.16 32.53
CA GLY A 69 -28.61 -20.31 33.41
C GLY A 69 -29.27 -18.94 33.61
N SER A 70 -28.52 -17.96 34.12
CA SER A 70 -29.00 -16.59 34.38
C SER A 70 -29.15 -15.72 33.13
N GLY A 71 -28.79 -16.22 31.94
CA GLY A 71 -29.00 -15.55 30.66
C GLY A 71 -28.65 -16.43 29.46
N SER A 72 -29.29 -16.20 28.31
CA SER A 72 -29.00 -16.91 27.05
C SER A 72 -27.87 -16.23 26.28
N LEU A 73 -27.05 -17.02 25.59
CA LEU A 73 -25.99 -16.54 24.68
C LEU A 73 -26.37 -16.75 23.21
N ASP A 74 -27.62 -17.14 22.90
CA ASP A 74 -28.03 -17.45 21.53
C ASP A 74 -27.86 -16.26 20.58
N TRP A 75 -28.17 -15.05 21.04
CA TRP A 75 -27.94 -13.82 20.28
C TRP A 75 -26.46 -13.67 19.89
N PHE A 76 -25.53 -13.93 20.82
CA PHE A 76 -24.09 -13.78 20.62
C PHE A 76 -23.59 -14.79 19.59
N PHE A 77 -23.96 -16.06 19.78
CA PHE A 77 -23.54 -17.13 18.90
C PHE A 77 -24.17 -17.02 17.50
N THR A 78 -25.40 -16.52 17.40
CA THR A 78 -26.07 -16.27 16.13
C THR A 78 -25.41 -15.11 15.37
N GLN A 79 -25.25 -13.95 16.01
CA GLN A 79 -24.58 -12.77 15.43
C GLN A 79 -23.17 -13.10 14.91
N TRP A 80 -22.32 -13.73 15.74
CA TRP A 80 -20.91 -13.87 15.36
C TRP A 80 -20.59 -15.04 14.43
N PHE A 81 -21.37 -16.12 14.50
CA PHE A 81 -21.10 -17.35 13.72
C PHE A 81 -22.12 -17.65 12.62
N LYS A 82 -23.35 -17.11 12.69
CA LYS A 82 -24.42 -17.39 11.72
C LYS A 82 -24.77 -16.21 10.82
N THR A 83 -24.41 -14.97 11.19
CA THR A 83 -24.65 -13.76 10.38
C THR A 83 -23.34 -13.16 9.85
N LYS A 84 -23.50 -12.18 8.96
CA LYS A 84 -22.41 -11.36 8.39
C LYS A 84 -22.39 -9.95 9.00
N GLU A 85 -23.08 -9.76 10.11
CA GLU A 85 -23.19 -8.47 10.80
C GLU A 85 -21.82 -8.02 11.31
N THR A 86 -21.65 -6.71 11.36
CA THR A 86 -20.43 -6.03 11.81
C THR A 86 -20.75 -5.12 12.98
N LEU A 87 -19.72 -4.67 13.70
CA LEU A 87 -19.83 -3.81 14.88
C LEU A 87 -18.99 -2.55 14.64
N ASP A 88 -19.56 -1.39 14.89
CA ASP A 88 -18.85 -0.10 14.88
C ASP A 88 -19.55 0.86 15.87
N TYR A 89 -18.89 1.17 16.97
CA TYR A 89 -19.30 2.24 17.88
C TYR A 89 -18.48 3.50 17.61
N GLY A 90 -19.05 4.67 17.85
CA GLY A 90 -18.33 5.93 17.72
C GLY A 90 -18.80 6.97 18.71
N ILE A 91 -17.89 7.86 19.12
CA ILE A 91 -18.27 9.06 19.86
C ILE A 91 -18.92 10.02 18.86
N GLU A 92 -20.19 10.33 19.07
CA GLU A 92 -20.92 11.30 18.26
C GLU A 92 -20.73 12.71 18.81
N LYS A 93 -20.89 12.86 20.14
CA LYS A 93 -20.78 14.15 20.82
C LYS A 93 -20.27 13.96 22.24
N SER A 94 -19.48 14.92 22.71
CA SER A 94 -19.17 15.06 24.12
C SER A 94 -19.35 16.52 24.55
N SER A 95 -20.15 16.74 25.59
CA SER A 95 -20.40 18.07 26.15
C SER A 95 -20.23 18.05 27.66
N THR A 96 -19.56 19.07 28.19
CA THR A 96 -19.30 19.21 29.63
C THR A 96 -19.95 20.49 30.14
N MET A 97 -20.66 20.39 31.25
CA MET A 97 -21.18 21.53 32.01
C MET A 97 -20.56 21.58 33.40
N THR A 98 -20.32 22.80 33.89
CA THR A 98 -19.92 23.03 35.29
C THR A 98 -21.17 23.11 36.15
N LEU A 99 -21.22 22.31 37.23
CA LEU A 99 -22.31 22.29 38.20
C LEU A 99 -22.13 23.39 39.26
N PRO A 100 -23.21 23.79 39.97
CA PRO A 100 -23.15 24.84 40.99
C PRO A 100 -22.19 24.55 42.16
N ASP A 101 -21.88 23.28 42.40
CA ASP A 101 -20.94 22.83 43.44
C ASP A 101 -19.46 22.86 42.99
N GLY A 102 -19.18 23.36 41.79
CA GLY A 102 -17.84 23.43 41.20
C GLY A 102 -17.37 22.13 40.55
N THR A 103 -18.19 21.07 40.55
CA THR A 103 -17.89 19.82 39.84
C THR A 103 -18.30 19.90 38.37
N TYR A 104 -17.87 18.92 37.57
CA TYR A 104 -18.17 18.85 36.14
C TYR A 104 -19.04 17.63 35.84
N GLU A 105 -20.09 17.84 35.04
CA GLU A 105 -20.90 16.78 34.45
C GLU A 105 -20.65 16.72 32.96
N THR A 106 -20.17 15.57 32.48
CA THR A 106 -19.90 15.33 31.06
C THR A 106 -20.90 14.33 30.50
N GLU A 107 -21.62 14.76 29.47
CA GLU A 107 -22.47 13.92 28.63
C GLU A 107 -21.65 13.43 27.44
N ILE A 108 -21.63 12.12 27.25
CA ILE A 108 -20.97 11.46 26.11
C ILE A 108 -22.06 10.69 25.36
N VAL A 109 -22.30 11.09 24.11
CA VAL A 109 -23.25 10.43 23.20
C VAL A 109 -22.47 9.50 22.28
N ILE A 110 -22.88 8.24 22.28
CA ILE A 110 -22.32 7.18 21.45
C ILE A 110 -23.31 6.82 20.37
N ASN A 111 -22.80 6.67 19.17
CA ASN A 111 -23.53 6.19 18.01
C ASN A 111 -23.07 4.76 17.67
N LYS A 112 -24.02 3.83 17.55
CA LYS A 112 -23.82 2.48 17.02
C LYS A 112 -24.17 2.49 15.54
N LYS A 113 -23.15 2.38 14.70
CA LYS A 113 -23.27 2.53 13.23
C LYS A 113 -23.65 1.24 12.51
N ASP A 114 -23.33 0.10 13.10
CA ASP A 114 -23.60 -1.22 12.51
C ASP A 114 -24.62 -2.03 13.35
N ASP A 115 -25.12 -3.13 12.77
CA ASP A 115 -26.22 -3.92 13.33
C ASP A 115 -25.82 -4.78 14.54
N ALA A 116 -24.58 -5.26 14.59
CA ALA A 116 -24.13 -6.12 15.68
C ALA A 116 -24.18 -5.36 17.01
N GLN A 117 -24.42 -6.08 18.09
CA GLN A 117 -24.48 -5.51 19.43
C GLN A 117 -23.46 -6.17 20.36
N MET A 118 -22.80 -5.36 21.18
CA MET A 118 -21.98 -5.79 22.30
C MET A 118 -21.98 -4.71 23.39
N PRO A 119 -21.98 -5.09 24.67
CA PRO A 119 -21.77 -4.11 25.74
C PRO A 119 -20.42 -3.43 25.59
N VAL A 120 -20.36 -2.11 25.79
CA VAL A 120 -19.18 -1.31 25.48
C VAL A 120 -18.74 -0.46 26.66
N VAL A 121 -17.43 -0.38 26.90
CA VAL A 121 -16.86 0.43 27.97
C VAL A 121 -16.57 1.84 27.45
N VAL A 122 -17.05 2.84 28.18
CA VAL A 122 -16.74 4.25 27.98
C VAL A 122 -15.81 4.69 29.10
N THR A 123 -14.71 5.31 28.74
CA THR A 123 -13.69 5.77 29.67
C THR A 123 -13.47 7.25 29.50
N MET A 124 -13.55 7.99 30.60
CA MET A 124 -13.21 9.41 30.67
C MET A 124 -11.98 9.58 31.57
N LYS A 125 -10.92 10.18 31.02
CA LYS A 125 -9.77 10.64 31.78
C LYS A 125 -9.90 12.13 32.05
N THR A 126 -9.70 12.54 33.29
CA THR A 126 -9.73 13.94 33.71
C THR A 126 -8.32 14.54 33.69
N LYS A 127 -8.20 15.87 33.71
CA LYS A 127 -6.90 16.58 33.66
C LYS A 127 -5.95 16.27 34.81
N ASP A 128 -6.49 15.84 35.96
CA ASP A 128 -5.72 15.37 37.12
C ASP A 128 -5.28 13.90 37.01
N GLY A 129 -5.57 13.24 35.87
CA GLY A 129 -5.14 11.87 35.58
C GLY A 129 -6.08 10.78 36.11
N ARG A 130 -7.21 11.11 36.73
CA ARG A 130 -8.18 10.10 37.18
C ARG A 130 -8.92 9.50 35.98
N GLU A 131 -9.19 8.20 36.05
CA GLU A 131 -9.89 7.44 35.02
C GLU A 131 -11.23 6.96 35.56
N ILE A 132 -12.31 7.34 34.88
CA ILE A 132 -13.68 6.94 35.23
C ILE A 132 -14.22 6.08 34.08
N ARG A 133 -14.59 4.84 34.40
CA ARG A 133 -15.13 3.87 33.44
C ARG A 133 -16.63 3.64 33.67
N LYS A 134 -17.41 3.58 32.59
CA LYS A 134 -18.83 3.23 32.58
C LYS A 134 -19.06 2.18 31.49
N ILE A 135 -19.99 1.25 31.70
CA ILE A 135 -20.36 0.27 30.68
C ILE A 135 -21.75 0.58 30.20
N LEU A 136 -21.94 0.55 28.89
CA LEU A 136 -23.22 0.69 28.23
C LEU A 136 -23.61 -0.64 27.58
N PRO A 137 -24.92 -0.95 27.48
CA PRO A 137 -25.40 -2.17 26.84
C PRO A 137 -25.11 -2.21 25.34
N GLY A 138 -25.00 -1.06 24.65
CA GLY A 138 -24.65 -1.01 23.22
C GLY A 138 -25.77 -1.50 22.31
N ILE A 139 -27.02 -1.41 22.76
CA ILE A 139 -28.20 -1.92 22.04
C ILE A 139 -28.79 -0.82 21.15
N LYS A 140 -28.94 0.40 21.69
CA LYS A 140 -29.53 1.54 20.99
C LYS A 140 -28.57 2.11 19.96
N GLU A 141 -29.14 2.69 18.90
CA GLU A 141 -28.39 3.44 17.90
C GLU A 141 -27.69 4.65 18.53
N HIS A 142 -28.42 5.42 19.34
CA HIS A 142 -27.85 6.50 20.14
C HIS A 142 -27.99 6.20 21.63
N GLU A 143 -26.87 6.23 22.35
CA GLU A 143 -26.83 6.00 23.79
C GLU A 143 -25.95 7.04 24.49
N ALA A 144 -26.48 7.69 25.52
CA ALA A 144 -25.78 8.72 26.27
C ALA A 144 -25.36 8.21 27.65
N VAL A 145 -24.17 8.62 28.09
CA VAL A 145 -23.69 8.41 29.46
C VAL A 145 -23.31 9.73 30.11
N LEU A 146 -23.76 9.91 31.35
CA LEU A 146 -23.42 11.05 32.19
C LEU A 146 -22.33 10.64 33.20
N ILE A 147 -21.24 11.40 33.22
CA ILE A 147 -20.12 11.19 34.15
C ILE A 147 -19.88 12.47 34.94
N LYS A 148 -20.01 12.36 36.27
CA LYS A 148 -19.64 13.42 37.22
C LYS A 148 -18.18 13.29 37.63
N SER A 149 -17.47 14.41 37.67
CA SER A 149 -16.04 14.46 38.00
C SER A 149 -15.66 15.75 38.70
N GLN A 150 -14.61 15.67 39.53
CA GLN A 150 -14.07 16.81 40.27
C GLN A 150 -13.12 17.67 39.42
N SER A 151 -12.58 17.12 38.34
CA SER A 151 -11.62 17.75 37.45
C SER A 151 -12.13 17.70 36.01
N PHE A 152 -11.81 18.72 35.21
CA PHE A 152 -12.31 18.84 33.84
C PHE A 152 -11.88 17.63 32.99
N PRO A 153 -12.74 17.09 32.11
CA PRO A 153 -12.39 15.98 31.23
C PRO A 153 -11.26 16.36 30.26
N ASP A 154 -10.31 15.45 30.07
CA ASP A 154 -9.22 15.56 29.11
C ASP A 154 -9.50 14.70 27.87
N LYS A 155 -9.80 13.41 28.08
CA LYS A 155 -9.97 12.43 27.00
C LYS A 155 -11.15 11.51 27.24
N VAL A 156 -11.88 11.20 26.18
CA VAL A 156 -12.93 10.18 26.17
C VAL A 156 -12.54 9.08 25.19
N SER A 157 -12.81 7.83 25.56
CA SER A 157 -12.52 6.65 24.74
C SER A 157 -13.57 5.56 24.93
N ILE A 158 -13.93 4.91 23.83
CA ILE A 158 -14.80 3.74 23.75
C ILE A 158 -13.90 2.51 23.57
N ASP A 159 -14.19 1.44 24.31
CA ASP A 159 -13.42 0.19 24.31
C ASP A 159 -11.89 0.42 24.41
N PRO A 160 -11.41 1.06 25.49
CA PRO A 160 -9.99 1.45 25.61
C PRO A 160 -9.02 0.26 25.62
N ASP A 161 -9.53 -0.93 25.96
CA ASP A 161 -8.76 -2.17 26.06
C ASP A 161 -8.82 -3.00 24.76
N GLU A 162 -9.54 -2.50 23.74
CA GLU A 162 -9.69 -3.11 22.41
C GLU A 162 -10.30 -4.53 22.41
N GLU A 163 -11.25 -4.81 23.30
CA GLU A 163 -11.86 -6.14 23.46
C GLU A 163 -12.89 -6.48 22.36
N LEU A 164 -13.49 -5.47 21.71
CA LEU A 164 -14.59 -5.64 20.76
C LEU A 164 -14.12 -5.81 19.32
N LEU A 165 -14.70 -6.73 18.56
CA LEU A 165 -14.36 -6.93 17.14
C LEU A 165 -15.05 -5.87 16.26
N GLU A 166 -14.52 -4.65 16.25
CA GLU A 166 -15.05 -3.54 15.48
C GLU A 166 -14.46 -3.46 14.06
N THR A 167 -15.22 -2.92 13.10
CA THR A 167 -14.75 -2.66 11.72
C THR A 167 -13.84 -1.44 11.67
N SER A 168 -14.12 -0.43 12.49
CA SER A 168 -13.33 0.78 12.68
C SER A 168 -13.20 1.07 14.18
N ARG A 169 -12.04 1.59 14.60
CA ARG A 169 -11.83 2.10 15.97
C ARG A 169 -11.36 3.55 16.00
N ILE A 170 -11.29 4.19 14.84
CA ILE A 170 -10.72 5.54 14.70
C ILE A 170 -11.64 6.59 15.32
N ASN A 171 -12.93 6.28 15.36
CA ASN A 171 -14.05 7.03 15.92
C ASN A 171 -14.30 6.74 17.40
N ASN A 172 -13.52 5.87 18.04
CA ASN A 172 -13.71 5.49 19.44
C ASN A 172 -13.15 6.53 20.40
N HIS A 173 -12.40 7.52 19.92
CA HIS A 173 -11.65 8.43 20.76
C HIS A 173 -12.00 9.88 20.43
N SER A 174 -12.03 10.73 21.46
CA SER A 174 -12.22 12.19 21.28
C SER A 174 -10.99 12.88 20.69
N PHE A 175 -10.00 12.12 20.22
CA PHE A 175 -8.72 12.56 19.73
C PHE A 175 -8.20 11.60 18.67
N ILE A 176 -7.34 12.10 17.80
CA ILE A 176 -6.87 11.35 16.63
C ILE A 176 -5.48 10.80 16.91
N TYR A 177 -5.32 9.48 16.75
CA TYR A 177 -4.00 8.85 16.82
C TYR A 177 -3.31 8.90 15.46
N TYR A 178 -2.21 9.63 15.35
CA TYR A 178 -1.32 9.57 14.20
C TYR A 178 -0.08 8.77 14.53
N ARG A 179 0.32 7.89 13.61
CA ARG A 179 1.58 7.17 13.67
C ARG A 179 2.36 7.42 12.39
N VAL A 180 3.53 8.04 12.53
CA VAL A 180 4.44 8.30 11.41
C VAL A 180 5.50 7.20 11.37
N ARG A 181 5.76 6.66 10.17
CA ARG A 181 6.70 5.56 9.94
C ARG A 181 7.49 5.76 8.66
N LEU A 182 8.71 5.25 8.60
CA LEU A 182 9.54 5.27 7.39
C LEU A 182 9.31 3.99 6.57
N GLY A 183 9.03 4.13 5.28
CA GLY A 183 8.89 3.05 4.31
C GLY A 183 7.52 2.36 4.36
N SER A 184 7.28 1.58 5.40
CA SER A 184 6.09 0.72 5.54
C SER A 184 5.78 0.43 7.01
N ASP A 185 4.50 0.23 7.31
CA ASP A 185 3.98 -0.35 8.56
C ASP A 185 2.55 -0.83 8.28
N TRP A 186 1.96 -1.55 9.22
CA TRP A 186 0.58 -2.03 9.18
C TRP A 186 -0.29 -1.02 9.92
N LYS A 187 -1.36 -0.54 9.28
CA LYS A 187 -2.32 0.38 9.93
C LYS A 187 -3.07 -0.37 11.02
N LYS A 188 -3.00 0.10 12.26
CA LYS A 188 -3.89 -0.40 13.34
C LYS A 188 -5.27 0.23 13.19
N GLN A 189 -6.32 -0.46 13.63
CA GLN A 189 -7.71 0.02 13.48
C GLN A 189 -7.99 1.37 14.15
N ARG A 190 -7.29 1.69 15.26
CA ARG A 190 -7.50 2.90 16.06
C ARG A 190 -6.76 4.16 15.56
N GLU A 191 -5.96 4.06 14.50
CA GLU A 191 -5.01 5.12 14.16
C GLU A 191 -4.95 5.43 12.66
N HIS A 192 -4.43 6.62 12.37
CA HIS A 192 -3.99 7.04 11.05
C HIS A 192 -2.50 6.75 10.90
N LEU A 193 -2.16 5.92 9.92
CA LEU A 193 -0.78 5.60 9.58
C LEU A 193 -0.30 6.49 8.42
N VAL A 194 0.71 7.31 8.69
CA VAL A 194 1.39 8.14 7.71
C VAL A 194 2.76 7.56 7.43
N LEU A 195 3.03 7.23 6.16
CA LEU A 195 4.30 6.64 5.73
C LEU A 195 5.18 7.70 5.05
N LEU A 196 6.35 7.96 5.60
CA LEU A 196 7.41 8.68 4.94
C LEU A 196 8.13 7.73 3.98
N VAL A 197 8.24 8.07 2.70
CA VAL A 197 8.80 7.18 1.68
C VAL A 197 9.90 7.87 0.90
N PRO A 198 11.12 7.31 0.84
CA PRO A 198 12.15 7.89 -0.01
C PRO A 198 11.78 7.69 -1.48
N GLY A 199 11.98 8.73 -2.29
CA GLY A 199 11.84 8.71 -3.73
C GLY A 199 13.21 8.83 -4.38
N PHE A 200 13.54 7.88 -5.25
CA PHE A 200 14.75 7.91 -6.07
C PHE A 200 14.36 7.76 -7.54
N GLY A 201 15.05 8.48 -8.41
CA GLY A 201 14.80 8.45 -9.84
C GLY A 201 16.03 8.89 -10.62
N ASN A 202 16.01 8.60 -11.91
CA ASN A 202 17.06 8.96 -12.85
C ASN A 202 16.42 9.11 -14.23
N ASN A 203 16.60 10.27 -14.86
CA ASN A 203 16.25 10.45 -16.27
C ASN A 203 17.27 11.35 -17.01
N ALA A 204 17.27 11.30 -18.34
CA ALA A 204 18.24 12.02 -19.16
C ALA A 204 18.15 13.56 -19.08
N LEU A 205 17.01 14.08 -18.60
CA LEU A 205 16.74 15.50 -18.50
C LEU A 205 17.07 16.01 -17.10
N ASP A 206 16.52 15.44 -16.03
CA ASP A 206 16.74 15.90 -14.65
C ASP A 206 17.98 15.30 -13.97
N GLY A 207 18.60 14.28 -14.57
CA GLY A 207 19.68 13.52 -13.96
C GLY A 207 19.19 12.65 -12.81
N ASN A 208 20.01 12.52 -11.77
CA ASN A 208 19.59 11.85 -10.54
C ASN A 208 18.58 12.71 -9.79
N SER A 209 17.53 12.08 -9.29
CA SER A 209 16.50 12.76 -8.51
C SER A 209 16.28 12.05 -7.19
N PHE A 210 16.15 12.82 -6.11
CA PHE A 210 15.88 12.33 -4.77
C PHE A 210 14.79 13.15 -4.10
N GLY A 211 14.01 12.52 -3.23
CA GLY A 211 12.93 13.16 -2.49
C GLY A 211 12.51 12.32 -1.28
N LEU A 212 11.77 12.95 -0.36
CA LEU A 212 11.13 12.25 0.77
C LEU A 212 9.65 12.60 0.75
N GLY A 213 8.84 11.60 0.41
CA GLY A 213 7.41 11.75 0.25
C GLY A 213 6.58 11.21 1.40
N VAL A 214 5.28 11.38 1.26
CA VAL A 214 4.25 10.89 2.16
C VAL A 214 3.31 9.96 1.38
N LYS A 215 3.03 8.79 1.95
CA LYS A 215 1.88 7.96 1.60
C LYS A 215 0.91 7.93 2.76
N TYR A 216 -0.36 8.14 2.45
CA TYR A 216 -1.42 8.15 3.44
C TYR A 216 -2.70 7.54 2.87
N LYS A 217 -3.32 6.63 3.62
CA LYS A 217 -4.59 6.01 3.24
C LYS A 217 -5.63 6.26 4.33
N PHE A 218 -6.76 6.82 3.93
CA PHE A 218 -7.90 7.09 4.79
C PHE A 218 -9.16 6.72 4.02
N ASP A 219 -10.02 5.91 4.64
CA ASP A 219 -11.21 5.34 3.99
C ASP A 219 -10.85 4.73 2.62
N ASP A 220 -11.59 5.10 1.58
CA ASP A 220 -11.33 4.71 0.18
C ASP A 220 -10.29 5.62 -0.52
N TYR A 221 -9.70 6.60 0.17
CA TYR A 221 -8.77 7.55 -0.44
C TYR A 221 -7.31 7.19 -0.18
N ARG A 222 -6.48 7.39 -1.20
CA ARG A 222 -5.03 7.30 -1.12
C ARG A 222 -4.40 8.61 -1.57
N LEU A 223 -3.51 9.11 -0.74
CA LEU A 223 -2.63 10.23 -1.02
C LEU A 223 -1.20 9.74 -1.16
N TYR A 224 -0.53 10.16 -2.24
CA TYR A 224 0.90 9.98 -2.43
C TYR A 224 1.53 11.27 -2.92
N ALA A 225 2.43 11.86 -2.15
CA ALA A 225 3.08 13.12 -2.48
C ALA A 225 4.59 13.01 -2.24
N ILE A 226 5.42 13.28 -3.25
CA ILE A 226 6.87 13.34 -3.13
C ILE A 226 7.35 14.70 -3.64
N PRO A 227 7.79 15.62 -2.78
CA PRO A 227 8.69 16.68 -3.20
C PRO A 227 10.08 16.09 -3.46
N GLY A 228 10.71 16.51 -4.55
CA GLY A 228 12.03 16.02 -4.94
C GLY A 228 12.89 17.10 -5.58
N TYR A 229 14.12 16.72 -5.89
CA TYR A 229 15.12 17.60 -6.52
C TYR A 229 15.89 16.83 -7.59
N GLY A 230 16.04 17.41 -8.77
CA GLY A 230 16.84 16.86 -9.87
C GLY A 230 18.22 17.50 -9.96
N THR A 231 19.29 16.69 -10.00
CA THR A 231 20.67 17.16 -9.93
C THR A 231 21.15 17.88 -11.18
N LYS A 232 20.69 17.47 -12.37
CA LYS A 232 21.19 18.00 -13.65
C LYS A 232 20.63 19.39 -13.95
N ASN A 233 19.32 19.56 -13.74
CA ASN A 233 18.63 20.83 -13.99
C ASN A 233 18.51 21.70 -12.73
N ARG A 234 19.01 21.24 -11.58
CA ARG A 234 18.93 21.92 -10.27
C ARG A 234 17.51 22.38 -9.89
N ARG A 235 16.49 21.61 -10.28
CA ARG A 235 15.08 21.99 -10.19
C ARG A 235 14.33 21.22 -9.10
N GLY A 236 13.37 21.87 -8.47
CA GLY A 236 12.33 21.22 -7.69
C GLY A 236 11.49 20.31 -8.60
N LEU A 237 11.24 19.09 -8.12
CA LEU A 237 10.40 18.10 -8.76
C LEU A 237 9.27 17.78 -7.79
N TYR A 238 8.15 17.32 -8.33
CA TYR A 238 7.09 16.82 -7.46
C TYR A 238 6.30 15.71 -8.13
N ILE A 239 5.75 14.82 -7.32
CA ILE A 239 4.74 13.85 -7.72
C ILE A 239 3.64 13.96 -6.69
N PHE A 240 2.42 14.20 -7.12
CA PHE A 240 1.23 14.21 -6.29
C PHE A 240 0.19 13.34 -6.96
N ASN A 241 -0.32 12.34 -6.25
CA ASN A 241 -1.43 11.49 -6.65
C ASN A 241 -2.47 11.48 -5.53
N PHE A 242 -3.73 11.70 -5.91
CA PHE A 242 -4.88 11.51 -5.03
C PHE A 242 -5.86 10.61 -5.74
N ASP A 243 -6.05 9.41 -5.18
CA ASP A 243 -6.87 8.35 -5.76
C ASP A 243 -7.99 7.98 -4.81
N ARG A 244 -9.14 7.63 -5.37
CA ARG A 244 -10.25 6.99 -4.67
C ARG A 244 -10.41 5.57 -5.20
N GLU A 245 -10.39 4.61 -4.30
CA GLU A 245 -10.68 3.20 -4.53
C GLU A 245 -12.19 2.95 -4.48
N ASN A 246 -12.62 1.75 -4.91
CA ASN A 246 -13.98 1.24 -4.70
C ASN A 246 -15.10 2.18 -5.22
N LEU A 247 -14.99 2.63 -6.47
CA LEU A 247 -15.99 3.50 -7.13
C LEU A 247 -17.27 2.75 -7.54
N GLY A 248 -17.83 1.92 -6.65
CA GLY A 248 -19.00 1.08 -6.90
C GLY A 248 -18.72 -0.19 -7.72
N ILE A 249 -17.56 -0.28 -8.39
CA ILE A 249 -17.05 -1.47 -9.06
C ILE A 249 -15.79 -1.92 -8.33
N ASN A 250 -15.79 -3.16 -7.81
CA ASN A 250 -14.64 -3.70 -7.09
C ASN A 250 -13.41 -3.75 -8.00
N GLY A 251 -12.30 -3.17 -7.54
CA GLY A 251 -11.07 -3.05 -8.33
C GLY A 251 -11.00 -1.83 -9.25
N LEU A 252 -12.06 -1.00 -9.33
CA LEU A 252 -12.01 0.28 -10.04
C LEU A 252 -11.56 1.40 -9.11
N GLU A 253 -10.54 2.12 -9.56
CA GLU A 253 -9.96 3.29 -8.89
C GLU A 253 -9.95 4.46 -9.88
N ALA A 254 -10.18 5.68 -9.39
CA ALA A 254 -9.96 6.89 -10.17
C ALA A 254 -9.35 7.99 -9.32
N GLY A 255 -8.64 8.91 -9.96
CA GLY A 255 -7.91 9.93 -9.24
C GLY A 255 -7.34 11.00 -10.15
N PHE A 256 -6.62 11.93 -9.53
CA PHE A 256 -5.88 12.95 -10.26
C PHE A 256 -4.39 12.92 -9.91
N SER A 257 -3.54 13.43 -10.80
CA SER A 257 -2.12 13.70 -10.54
C SER A 257 -1.78 15.12 -10.88
N ALA A 258 -0.84 15.65 -10.12
CA ALA A 258 0.02 16.72 -10.56
C ALA A 258 1.47 16.24 -10.41
N ARG A 259 2.29 16.32 -11.45
CA ARG A 259 3.70 15.95 -11.37
C ARG A 259 4.59 16.85 -12.21
N GLU A 260 5.83 16.98 -11.80
CA GLU A 260 6.91 17.61 -12.55
C GLU A 260 8.14 16.71 -12.46
N TYR A 261 8.39 15.96 -13.54
CA TYR A 261 9.44 14.94 -13.63
C TYR A 261 9.74 14.60 -15.09
N GLY A 262 11.00 14.31 -15.41
CA GLY A 262 11.44 13.95 -16.77
C GLY A 262 11.33 15.10 -17.76
N GLY A 263 11.52 16.35 -17.32
CA GLY A 263 11.27 17.53 -18.14
C GLY A 263 9.80 17.72 -18.56
N VAL A 264 8.85 17.07 -17.88
CA VAL A 264 7.41 17.20 -18.12
C VAL A 264 6.73 17.67 -16.84
N ARG A 265 5.95 18.75 -16.92
CA ARG A 265 4.90 19.07 -15.93
C ARG A 265 3.58 18.57 -16.46
N SER A 266 2.84 17.83 -15.64
CA SER A 266 1.64 17.11 -16.05
C SER A 266 0.57 17.18 -14.97
N GLU A 267 -0.64 17.51 -15.39
CA GLU A 267 -1.88 17.44 -14.60
C GLU A 267 -2.77 16.42 -15.28
N ALA A 268 -3.19 15.36 -14.58
CA ALA A 268 -3.91 14.27 -15.22
C ALA A 268 -5.07 13.75 -14.39
N ILE A 269 -6.10 13.27 -15.08
CA ILE A 269 -7.15 12.43 -14.51
C ILE A 269 -6.84 10.99 -14.92
N ARG A 270 -6.97 10.06 -13.98
CA ARG A 270 -6.61 8.66 -14.16
C ARG A 270 -7.77 7.76 -13.77
N ALA A 271 -7.89 6.63 -14.46
CA ALA A 271 -8.71 5.51 -14.05
C ALA A 271 -7.86 4.23 -14.11
N THR A 272 -8.02 3.37 -13.12
CA THR A 272 -7.33 2.08 -13.06
C THR A 272 -8.34 1.00 -12.70
N PHE A 273 -8.37 -0.08 -13.47
CA PHE A 273 -9.14 -1.27 -13.14
C PHE A 273 -8.20 -2.43 -12.88
N LYS A 274 -8.19 -2.92 -11.63
CA LYS A 274 -7.48 -4.11 -11.19
C LYS A 274 -8.45 -5.02 -10.45
N PRO A 275 -8.96 -6.09 -11.08
CA PRO A 275 -9.88 -7.00 -10.40
C PRO A 275 -9.21 -7.70 -9.21
N PRO A 276 -10.02 -8.14 -8.21
CA PRO A 276 -9.54 -9.07 -7.19
C PRO A 276 -8.94 -10.30 -7.84
N HIS A 277 -7.82 -10.78 -7.29
CA HIS A 277 -7.05 -11.87 -7.88
C HIS A 277 -6.76 -12.95 -6.85
N ASN A 278 -7.01 -14.22 -7.20
CA ASN A 278 -6.59 -15.36 -6.42
C ASN A 278 -5.21 -15.85 -6.85
N PRO A 279 -4.34 -16.27 -5.91
CA PRO A 279 -3.03 -16.81 -6.26
C PRO A 279 -3.12 -17.95 -7.28
N GLY A 280 -2.49 -17.79 -8.45
CA GLY A 280 -2.41 -18.80 -9.50
C GLY A 280 -3.27 -18.55 -10.74
N GLU A 281 -4.15 -17.54 -10.72
CA GLU A 281 -4.96 -17.15 -11.88
C GLU A 281 -4.19 -16.18 -12.82
N LEU A 282 -4.85 -15.69 -13.87
CA LEU A 282 -4.36 -14.57 -14.67
C LEU A 282 -4.47 -13.27 -13.88
N GLU A 283 -3.36 -12.56 -13.69
CA GLU A 283 -3.35 -11.18 -13.19
C GLU A 283 -3.43 -10.22 -14.38
N TYR A 284 -4.30 -9.22 -14.30
CA TYR A 284 -4.31 -8.11 -15.25
C TYR A 284 -4.69 -6.80 -14.57
N LYS A 285 -4.23 -5.69 -15.14
CA LYS A 285 -4.59 -4.33 -14.74
C LYS A 285 -4.67 -3.45 -15.99
N PHE A 286 -5.76 -2.72 -16.09
CA PHE A 286 -5.97 -1.68 -17.10
C PHE A 286 -5.81 -0.31 -16.46
N HIS A 287 -5.12 0.59 -17.15
CA HIS A 287 -4.90 1.94 -16.70
C HIS A 287 -5.14 2.89 -17.88
N SER A 288 -5.84 3.98 -17.63
CA SER A 288 -5.99 5.07 -18.59
C SER A 288 -5.75 6.41 -17.91
N SER A 289 -5.23 7.36 -18.67
CA SER A 289 -5.08 8.74 -18.20
C SER A 289 -5.25 9.75 -19.32
N LEU A 290 -5.89 10.87 -18.99
CA LEU A 290 -5.91 12.08 -19.79
C LEU A 290 -5.08 13.13 -19.06
N SER A 291 -4.06 13.67 -19.72
CA SER A 291 -3.09 14.57 -19.11
C SER A 291 -2.96 15.86 -19.91
N ARG A 292 -2.89 16.99 -19.22
CA ARG A 292 -2.39 18.25 -19.76
C ARG A 292 -0.91 18.36 -19.42
N GLU A 293 -0.04 18.52 -20.42
CA GLU A 293 1.40 18.56 -20.19
C GLU A 293 2.08 19.80 -20.78
N THR A 294 3.04 20.32 -20.03
CA THR A 294 4.00 21.35 -20.45
C THR A 294 5.39 20.73 -20.43
N LEU A 295 6.15 20.93 -21.51
CA LEU A 295 7.46 20.34 -21.74
C LEU A 295 8.58 21.37 -21.55
N PHE A 296 9.68 20.95 -20.94
CA PHE A 296 10.82 21.82 -20.64
C PHE A 296 12.11 21.30 -21.25
N SER A 297 12.91 22.18 -21.85
CA SER A 297 14.25 21.83 -22.32
C SER A 297 15.19 21.58 -21.13
N ALA A 298 16.19 20.73 -21.35
CA ALA A 298 17.32 20.55 -20.42
C ALA A 298 18.49 21.51 -20.72
N VAL A 299 18.27 22.59 -21.48
CA VAL A 299 19.36 23.40 -22.03
C VAL A 299 19.59 24.64 -21.15
N ASP A 300 20.64 24.59 -20.34
CA ASP A 300 21.18 25.72 -19.57
C ASP A 300 22.03 26.64 -20.49
N ARG A 301 21.41 27.18 -21.55
CA ARG A 301 22.11 28.06 -22.51
C ARG A 301 22.22 29.51 -22.04
N SER A 302 21.47 29.91 -21.01
CA SER A 302 21.36 31.31 -20.61
C SER A 302 22.34 31.72 -19.51
N GLY A 303 23.10 30.80 -18.90
CA GLY A 303 23.99 31.12 -17.77
C GLY A 303 23.27 31.62 -16.50
N ASN A 304 21.95 31.86 -16.60
CA ASN A 304 21.07 32.40 -15.57
C ASN A 304 20.06 31.37 -15.05
N GLY A 305 20.13 30.11 -15.51
CA GLY A 305 19.20 29.05 -15.08
C GLY A 305 17.75 29.26 -15.52
N GLU A 306 17.50 30.12 -16.51
CA GLU A 306 16.14 30.36 -17.01
C GLU A 306 15.61 29.19 -17.84
N ILE A 307 14.47 28.67 -17.41
CA ILE A 307 13.76 27.53 -17.97
C ILE A 307 13.10 27.95 -19.29
N SER A 308 13.46 27.32 -20.41
CA SER A 308 12.69 27.46 -21.65
C SER A 308 11.65 26.34 -21.74
N GLU A 309 10.37 26.72 -21.66
CA GLU A 309 9.25 25.90 -22.13
C GLU A 309 9.48 25.58 -23.61
N THR A 310 9.34 24.30 -23.97
CA THR A 310 9.58 23.80 -25.34
C THR A 310 8.31 23.41 -26.07
N GLY A 311 7.16 23.44 -25.38
CA GLY A 311 5.85 23.20 -25.97
C GLY A 311 4.86 22.53 -25.04
N LYS A 312 3.63 22.37 -25.52
CA LYS A 312 2.49 21.79 -24.81
C LYS A 312 2.00 20.53 -25.52
N SER A 313 1.58 19.55 -24.73
CA SER A 313 0.96 18.32 -25.23
C SER A 313 -0.11 17.84 -24.25
N ASN A 314 -1.35 17.77 -24.71
CA ASN A 314 -2.44 17.13 -24.02
C ASN A 314 -2.48 15.67 -24.47
N THR A 315 -2.22 14.71 -23.58
CA THR A 315 -2.00 13.32 -23.95
C THR A 315 -3.06 12.39 -23.39
N PHE A 316 -3.42 11.38 -24.18
CA PHE A 316 -4.16 10.21 -23.76
C PHE A 316 -3.20 9.03 -23.65
N LEU A 317 -3.28 8.28 -22.55
CA LEU A 317 -2.52 7.06 -22.32
C LEU A 317 -3.50 5.92 -22.03
N LEU A 318 -3.25 4.78 -22.66
CA LEU A 318 -3.84 3.50 -22.31
C LEU A 318 -2.72 2.50 -22.01
N GLU A 319 -2.78 1.84 -20.87
CA GLU A 319 -1.83 0.83 -20.44
C GLU A 319 -2.56 -0.44 -19.99
N GLN A 320 -2.09 -1.58 -20.47
CA GLN A 320 -2.53 -2.90 -20.07
C GLN A 320 -1.31 -3.66 -19.54
N THR A 321 -1.43 -4.19 -18.33
CA THR A 321 -0.41 -5.02 -17.71
C THR A 321 -1.03 -6.33 -17.29
N GLY A 322 -0.22 -7.38 -17.26
CA GLY A 322 -0.68 -8.66 -16.74
C GLY A 322 0.44 -9.67 -16.58
N GLY A 323 0.07 -10.82 -16.07
CA GLY A 323 0.96 -11.94 -15.92
C GLY A 323 0.21 -13.18 -15.47
N PHE A 324 0.79 -14.32 -15.75
CA PHE A 324 0.27 -15.60 -15.28
C PHE A 324 1.41 -16.58 -15.07
N ARG A 325 1.16 -17.58 -14.23
CA ARG A 325 2.11 -18.62 -13.89
C ARG A 325 1.60 -19.95 -14.44
N PRO A 326 1.89 -20.30 -15.70
CA PRO A 326 1.41 -21.56 -16.29
C PRO A 326 1.94 -22.81 -15.58
N ARG A 327 3.09 -22.70 -14.90
CA ARG A 327 3.72 -23.77 -14.10
C ARG A 327 4.41 -23.16 -12.90
N GLU A 328 4.58 -23.91 -11.82
CA GLU A 328 5.22 -23.41 -10.59
C GLU A 328 6.60 -22.77 -10.84
N ASN A 329 7.36 -23.30 -11.80
CA ASN A 329 8.70 -22.84 -12.13
C ASN A 329 8.75 -21.79 -13.25
N TYR A 330 7.62 -21.40 -13.86
CA TYR A 330 7.63 -20.52 -15.02
C TYR A 330 6.53 -19.45 -14.93
N GLN A 331 6.92 -18.19 -15.09
CA GLN A 331 6.02 -17.04 -15.05
C GLN A 331 6.23 -16.16 -16.27
N ILE A 332 5.12 -15.70 -16.85
CA ILE A 332 5.10 -14.72 -17.92
C ILE A 332 4.44 -13.45 -17.40
N SER A 333 4.94 -12.31 -17.82
CA SER A 333 4.38 -10.99 -17.53
C SER A 333 4.50 -10.08 -18.75
N TRP A 334 3.61 -9.11 -18.86
CA TRP A 334 3.65 -8.12 -19.92
C TRP A 334 3.19 -6.75 -19.44
N ASN A 335 3.66 -5.74 -20.15
CA ASN A 335 3.26 -4.35 -20.02
C ASN A 335 3.17 -3.76 -21.43
N ILE A 336 1.98 -3.32 -21.83
CA ILE A 336 1.70 -2.78 -23.14
C ILE A 336 1.05 -1.43 -22.92
N TRP A 337 1.57 -0.38 -23.54
CA TRP A 337 0.93 0.92 -23.48
C TRP A 337 0.98 1.65 -24.80
N ASN A 338 0.00 2.52 -25.00
CA ASN A 338 -0.12 3.43 -26.12
C ASN A 338 -0.39 4.85 -25.59
N GLU A 339 0.28 5.83 -26.18
CA GLU A 339 0.12 7.24 -25.85
C GLU A 339 0.04 8.06 -27.13
N GLN A 340 -0.89 9.01 -27.17
CA GLN A 340 -1.06 9.96 -28.28
C GLN A 340 -1.59 11.30 -27.78
N PRO A 341 -1.30 12.42 -28.46
CA PRO A 341 -1.98 13.68 -28.22
C PRO A 341 -3.49 13.57 -28.42
N TRP A 342 -4.27 14.23 -27.56
CA TRP A 342 -5.72 14.31 -27.69
C TRP A 342 -6.08 15.21 -28.89
N LEU A 343 -6.74 14.64 -29.89
CA LEU A 343 -6.96 15.27 -31.19
C LEU A 343 -7.82 16.55 -31.13
N GLU A 344 -8.67 16.69 -30.12
CA GLU A 344 -9.59 17.83 -29.97
C GLU A 344 -8.97 19.02 -29.22
N LEU A 345 -7.74 18.87 -28.71
CA LEU A 345 -7.06 19.92 -27.94
C LEU A 345 -5.86 20.48 -28.71
N GLU A 346 -5.47 21.72 -28.40
CA GLU A 346 -4.25 22.32 -28.95
C GLU A 346 -3.01 21.55 -28.50
N ASN A 347 -2.15 21.19 -29.45
CA ASN A 347 -0.94 20.41 -29.24
C ASN A 347 0.15 20.88 -30.20
N ASP A 348 1.37 21.06 -29.70
CA ASP A 348 2.54 21.42 -30.54
C ASP A 348 3.13 20.20 -31.28
N PHE A 349 2.65 18.99 -30.94
CA PHE A 349 3.19 17.72 -31.38
C PHE A 349 2.07 16.81 -31.88
N SER A 350 2.35 16.00 -32.89
CA SER A 350 1.41 15.03 -33.46
C SER A 350 2.09 13.68 -33.59
N TYR A 351 1.83 12.77 -32.65
CA TYR A 351 2.49 11.47 -32.62
C TYR A 351 1.58 10.36 -32.09
N VAL A 352 1.93 9.12 -32.42
CA VAL A 352 1.41 7.94 -31.73
C VAL A 352 2.60 7.09 -31.33
N ARG A 353 2.73 6.83 -30.03
CA ARG A 353 3.80 5.97 -29.50
C ARG A 353 3.22 4.81 -28.73
N TRP A 354 3.90 3.68 -28.80
CA TRP A 354 3.56 2.52 -27.99
C TRP A 354 4.81 1.76 -27.58
N GLN A 355 4.69 1.00 -26.49
CA GLN A 355 5.72 0.08 -26.04
C GLN A 355 5.09 -1.22 -25.59
N VAL A 356 5.80 -2.31 -25.85
CA VAL A 356 5.54 -3.63 -25.30
C VAL A 356 6.78 -4.05 -24.53
N ARG A 357 6.58 -4.50 -23.29
CA ARG A 357 7.56 -5.23 -22.50
C ARG A 357 7.00 -6.61 -22.20
N LEU A 358 7.77 -7.65 -22.51
CA LEU A 358 7.45 -9.05 -22.20
C LEU A 358 8.53 -9.60 -21.28
N GLY A 359 8.14 -10.00 -20.07
CA GLY A 359 9.03 -10.58 -19.06
C GLY A 359 8.75 -12.05 -18.83
N GLN A 360 9.80 -12.86 -18.75
CA GLN A 360 9.75 -14.29 -18.47
C GLN A 360 10.66 -14.61 -17.29
N ILE A 361 10.15 -15.38 -16.32
CA ILE A 361 10.93 -15.85 -15.17
C ILE A 361 10.90 -17.37 -15.15
N PHE A 362 12.08 -17.99 -15.15
CA PHE A 362 12.27 -19.43 -15.10
C PHE A 362 13.08 -19.83 -13.86
N HIS A 363 12.47 -20.58 -12.95
CA HIS A 363 13.11 -21.07 -11.74
C HIS A 363 13.87 -22.37 -12.03
N VAL A 364 15.17 -22.38 -11.73
CA VAL A 364 16.08 -23.52 -11.99
C VAL A 364 16.57 -24.08 -10.67
N GLY A 365 15.68 -24.80 -9.99
CA GLY A 365 15.93 -25.36 -8.67
C GLY A 365 15.71 -24.35 -7.54
N TYR A 366 16.27 -24.65 -6.37
CA TYR A 366 16.01 -23.86 -5.16
C TYR A 366 16.69 -22.49 -5.22
N ARG A 367 15.88 -21.41 -5.20
CA ARG A 367 16.32 -20.00 -5.10
C ARG A 367 17.20 -19.48 -6.25
N LYS A 368 17.24 -20.20 -7.38
CA LYS A 368 17.92 -19.78 -8.61
C LYS A 368 16.90 -19.50 -9.70
N LEU A 369 17.06 -18.43 -10.46
CA LEU A 369 16.17 -18.11 -11.56
C LEU A 369 16.90 -17.42 -12.71
N PHE A 370 16.38 -17.61 -13.91
CA PHE A 370 16.63 -16.76 -15.06
C PHE A 370 15.45 -15.80 -15.23
N GLN A 371 15.75 -14.54 -15.51
CA GLN A 371 14.77 -13.55 -15.92
C GLN A 371 15.16 -13.02 -17.29
N LEU A 372 14.21 -13.02 -18.23
CA LEU A 372 14.39 -12.53 -19.58
C LEU A 372 13.32 -11.49 -19.88
N ASP A 373 13.75 -10.28 -20.23
CA ASP A 373 12.85 -9.19 -20.61
C ASP A 373 13.11 -8.79 -22.06
N PHE A 374 12.06 -8.67 -22.87
CA PHE A 374 12.07 -8.04 -24.19
C PHE A 374 11.33 -6.72 -24.13
N ILE A 375 11.91 -5.68 -24.73
CA ILE A 375 11.34 -4.33 -24.76
C ILE A 375 11.34 -3.87 -26.21
N HIS A 376 10.18 -3.50 -26.72
CA HIS A 376 10.04 -2.89 -28.04
C HIS A 376 9.17 -1.64 -27.94
N GLY A 377 9.62 -0.55 -28.55
CA GLY A 377 8.86 0.68 -28.62
C GLY A 377 9.05 1.35 -29.97
N THR A 378 7.98 1.99 -30.45
CA THR A 378 8.03 2.78 -31.68
C THR A 378 7.13 3.99 -31.57
N THR A 379 7.54 5.05 -32.23
CA THR A 379 6.78 6.29 -32.36
C THR A 379 6.64 6.65 -33.82
N THR A 380 5.45 7.10 -34.20
CA THR A 380 5.16 7.71 -35.50
C THR A 380 4.82 9.19 -35.30
N GLY A 381 5.12 10.04 -36.28
CA GLY A 381 4.81 11.47 -36.24
C GLY A 381 5.95 12.37 -35.74
N THR A 382 5.60 13.52 -35.16
CA THR A 382 6.49 14.52 -34.58
C THR A 382 6.43 14.45 -33.06
N THR A 383 7.52 13.97 -32.44
CA THR A 383 7.57 13.68 -31.00
C THR A 383 8.57 14.57 -30.30
N PRO A 384 8.23 15.12 -29.11
CA PRO A 384 9.17 15.91 -28.34
C PRO A 384 10.27 15.04 -27.72
N LEU A 385 11.43 15.66 -27.42
CA LEU A 385 12.59 14.98 -26.84
C LEU A 385 12.27 14.22 -25.54
N GLN A 386 11.43 14.81 -24.69
CA GLN A 386 10.96 14.27 -23.41
C GLN A 386 10.20 12.95 -23.55
N LYS A 387 9.66 12.68 -24.75
CA LYS A 387 8.83 11.51 -25.06
C LYS A 387 9.56 10.50 -25.96
N LYS A 388 10.85 10.70 -26.25
CA LYS A 388 11.66 9.70 -26.94
C LYS A 388 11.97 8.52 -26.02
N PHE A 389 12.14 7.32 -26.58
CA PHE A 389 12.58 6.16 -25.81
C PHE A 389 14.03 6.35 -25.38
N GLN A 390 14.42 5.83 -24.22
CA GLN A 390 15.79 5.93 -23.70
C GLN A 390 16.44 4.55 -23.71
N LEU A 391 17.60 4.41 -24.36
CA LEU A 391 18.34 3.15 -24.42
C LEU A 391 19.18 2.92 -23.15
N GLY A 392 20.03 3.89 -22.80
CA GLY A 392 20.89 3.79 -21.60
C GLY A 392 20.09 4.11 -20.34
N SER A 393 19.85 3.12 -19.49
CA SER A 393 19.18 3.26 -18.19
C SER A 393 19.22 1.95 -17.40
N PRO A 394 19.08 1.99 -16.05
CA PRO A 394 18.99 0.78 -15.24
C PRO A 394 17.82 -0.17 -15.61
N SER A 395 16.81 0.32 -16.34
CA SER A 395 15.63 -0.45 -16.74
C SER A 395 15.69 -1.03 -18.15
N VAL A 396 16.68 -0.61 -18.97
CA VAL A 396 16.86 -1.02 -20.38
C VAL A 396 18.28 -1.55 -20.62
N LEU A 397 19.29 -0.70 -20.77
CA LEU A 397 20.71 -1.11 -20.82
C LEU A 397 21.49 -0.50 -19.66
N ARG A 398 21.83 -1.33 -18.66
CA ARG A 398 22.47 -0.91 -17.40
C ARG A 398 23.87 -0.32 -17.57
N GLY A 399 24.60 -0.77 -18.59
CA GLY A 399 25.97 -0.33 -18.87
C GLY A 399 26.07 1.04 -19.53
N TYR A 400 24.95 1.70 -19.87
CA TYR A 400 24.96 2.94 -20.63
C TYR A 400 24.32 4.09 -19.86
N PRO A 401 24.89 5.31 -19.93
CA PRO A 401 24.38 6.45 -19.19
C PRO A 401 23.06 6.97 -19.78
N GLN A 402 22.32 7.73 -18.98
CA GLN A 402 21.10 8.40 -19.43
C GLN A 402 21.41 9.71 -20.14
N HIS A 403 21.90 9.61 -21.37
CA HIS A 403 22.13 10.78 -22.23
C HIS A 403 21.04 10.90 -23.29
N THR A 404 20.72 12.15 -23.66
CA THR A 404 19.74 12.46 -24.73
C THR A 404 20.14 11.93 -26.10
N VAL A 405 21.44 11.74 -26.36
CA VAL A 405 21.95 11.08 -27.57
C VAL A 405 21.63 9.59 -27.64
N LEU A 406 21.27 8.99 -26.50
CA LEU A 406 20.77 7.62 -26.40
C LEU A 406 19.24 7.61 -26.30
N SER A 407 18.58 8.66 -26.81
CA SER A 407 17.12 8.74 -26.92
C SER A 407 16.66 8.90 -28.37
N ASP A 408 15.69 8.10 -28.79
CA ASP A 408 15.15 8.14 -30.16
C ASP A 408 13.71 7.59 -30.27
N GLU A 409 13.15 7.63 -31.48
CA GLU A 409 11.75 7.29 -31.77
C GLU A 409 11.46 5.79 -31.75
N ARG A 410 12.47 4.94 -31.97
CA ARG A 410 12.34 3.46 -31.98
C ARG A 410 13.37 2.80 -31.09
N LEU A 411 12.94 1.78 -30.35
CA LEU A 411 13.74 1.02 -29.38
C LEU A 411 13.46 -0.48 -29.54
N PHE A 412 14.54 -1.26 -29.47
CA PHE A 412 14.45 -2.70 -29.22
C PHE A 412 15.56 -3.11 -28.27
N ALA A 413 15.22 -3.81 -27.19
CA ALA A 413 16.18 -4.28 -26.21
C ALA A 413 15.77 -5.64 -25.64
N SER A 414 16.76 -6.40 -25.20
CA SER A 414 16.58 -7.64 -24.45
C SER A 414 17.53 -7.67 -23.26
N ARG A 415 17.07 -8.22 -22.15
CA ARG A 415 17.82 -8.30 -20.89
C ARG A 415 17.75 -9.71 -20.34
N LEU A 416 18.88 -10.27 -19.96
CA LEU A 416 18.99 -11.58 -19.33
C LEU A 416 19.66 -11.42 -17.98
N ASP A 417 18.98 -11.86 -16.93
CA ASP A 417 19.46 -11.88 -15.56
C ASP A 417 19.50 -13.33 -15.05
N TYR A 418 20.61 -13.73 -14.46
CA TYR A 418 20.73 -14.97 -13.68
C TYR A 418 20.90 -14.62 -12.21
N LYS A 419 19.92 -14.99 -11.38
CA LYS A 419 19.95 -14.75 -9.93
C LYS A 419 20.20 -16.04 -9.18
N PHE A 420 21.07 -15.97 -8.17
CA PHE A 420 21.47 -17.10 -7.34
C PHE A 420 21.67 -16.67 -5.88
N PRO A 421 21.46 -17.56 -4.89
CA PRO A 421 21.66 -17.20 -3.49
C PRO A 421 23.16 -17.02 -3.19
N LEU A 422 23.53 -15.88 -2.57
CA LEU A 422 24.89 -15.68 -2.04
C LEU A 422 25.02 -16.24 -0.62
N VAL A 423 23.92 -16.18 0.14
CA VAL A 423 23.85 -16.70 1.50
C VAL A 423 22.80 -17.80 1.58
N THR A 424 23.27 -18.97 2.00
CA THR A 424 22.48 -20.21 2.11
C THR A 424 22.18 -20.60 3.57
N ALA A 425 22.77 -19.92 4.55
CA ALA A 425 22.58 -20.14 5.98
C ALA A 425 22.25 -18.81 6.71
N PRO A 426 21.52 -18.82 7.83
CA PRO A 426 21.22 -17.59 8.55
C PRO A 426 22.50 -17.04 9.21
N LEU A 427 22.77 -15.75 9.00
CA LEU A 427 23.84 -15.04 9.69
C LEU A 427 23.26 -14.48 11.00
N TRP A 428 23.58 -15.11 12.13
CA TRP A 428 23.31 -14.68 13.52
C TRP A 428 22.06 -13.80 13.79
N GLY A 429 21.07 -14.37 14.47
CA GLY A 429 19.90 -13.64 15.01
C GLY A 429 18.73 -13.45 14.03
N ILE A 430 17.79 -12.59 14.41
CA ILE A 430 16.43 -12.39 13.85
C ILE A 430 16.41 -11.84 12.40
N VAL A 431 17.57 -11.64 11.78
CA VAL A 431 17.70 -11.09 10.41
C VAL A 431 17.92 -12.23 9.43
N SER A 432 16.91 -12.47 8.59
CA SER A 432 16.97 -13.50 7.55
C SER A 432 17.91 -13.05 6.42
N ALA A 433 19.18 -13.49 6.47
CA ALA A 433 20.15 -13.29 5.38
C ALA A 433 19.85 -14.14 4.13
N PHE A 434 18.81 -14.99 4.17
CA PHE A 434 18.37 -15.85 3.06
C PHE A 434 17.78 -15.08 1.87
N LYS A 435 17.80 -13.75 1.87
CA LYS A 435 17.35 -12.92 0.75
C LYS A 435 18.47 -12.12 0.09
N ILE A 436 19.73 -12.44 0.40
CA ILE A 436 20.89 -11.91 -0.33
C ILE A 436 21.13 -12.81 -1.55
N GLN A 437 20.98 -12.24 -2.74
CA GLN A 437 21.18 -12.88 -4.03
C GLN A 437 22.26 -12.16 -4.82
N GLY A 438 23.08 -12.93 -5.52
CA GLY A 438 23.93 -12.43 -6.58
C GLY A 438 23.13 -12.40 -7.86
N THR A 439 23.39 -11.41 -8.70
CA THR A 439 22.90 -11.35 -10.08
C THR A 439 24.09 -11.22 -11.02
N VAL A 440 24.06 -11.97 -12.12
CA VAL A 440 24.91 -11.74 -13.29
C VAL A 440 23.97 -11.48 -14.45
N PHE A 441 24.29 -10.49 -15.27
CA PHE A 441 23.37 -10.07 -16.32
C PHE A 441 24.07 -9.70 -17.62
N TYR A 442 23.30 -9.79 -18.69
CA TYR A 442 23.65 -9.36 -20.04
C TYR A 442 22.48 -8.59 -20.64
N ASP A 443 22.72 -7.36 -21.06
CA ASP A 443 21.73 -6.52 -21.73
C ASP A 443 22.23 -6.19 -23.13
N GLN A 444 21.31 -6.11 -24.09
CA GLN A 444 21.60 -5.66 -25.44
C GLN A 444 20.43 -4.90 -26.04
N GLY A 445 20.70 -3.99 -26.96
CA GLY A 445 19.65 -3.26 -27.65
C GLY A 445 20.15 -2.32 -28.73
N LYS A 446 19.17 -1.74 -29.42
CA LYS A 446 19.33 -0.77 -30.49
C LYS A 446 18.32 0.34 -30.30
N ILE A 447 18.71 1.54 -30.66
CA ILE A 447 17.83 2.71 -30.71
C ILE A 447 18.07 3.46 -32.02
N TRP A 448 17.01 3.96 -32.65
CA TRP A 448 17.12 4.61 -33.95
C TRP A 448 15.92 5.52 -34.25
N SER A 449 16.13 6.42 -35.22
CA SER A 449 15.12 7.35 -35.70
C SER A 449 14.17 6.70 -36.70
N LYS A 450 13.05 7.37 -37.02
CA LYS A 450 12.11 6.95 -38.06
C LYS A 450 12.72 6.87 -39.46
N TYR A 451 13.84 7.54 -39.69
CA TYR A 451 14.51 7.60 -40.99
C TYR A 451 15.51 6.46 -41.21
N ASN A 452 15.90 5.75 -40.14
CA ASN A 452 16.86 4.66 -40.21
C ASN A 452 16.16 3.30 -40.09
N SER A 453 16.81 2.25 -40.61
CA SER A 453 16.39 0.86 -40.41
C SER A 453 17.01 0.24 -39.14
N TYR A 454 16.44 -0.88 -38.69
CA TYR A 454 16.99 -1.66 -37.58
C TYR A 454 18.43 -2.16 -37.86
N ASP A 455 18.74 -2.47 -39.12
CA ASP A 455 20.05 -2.99 -39.52
C ASP A 455 21.13 -1.89 -39.49
N GLN A 456 20.73 -0.65 -39.79
CA GLN A 456 21.61 0.53 -39.69
C GLN A 456 21.83 0.97 -38.25
N ALA A 457 20.93 0.63 -37.34
CA ALA A 457 21.00 1.04 -35.95
C ALA A 457 22.17 0.35 -35.22
N LYS A 458 23.02 1.17 -34.57
CA LYS A 458 24.17 0.70 -33.81
C LYS A 458 23.73 -0.25 -32.71
N HIS A 459 24.26 -1.46 -32.74
CA HIS A 459 24.07 -2.46 -31.68
C HIS A 459 24.91 -2.09 -30.46
N ARG A 460 24.28 -2.11 -29.28
CA ARG A 460 24.92 -1.82 -28.00
C ARG A 460 24.61 -2.95 -27.03
N GLN A 461 25.58 -3.28 -26.19
CA GLN A 461 25.52 -4.42 -25.29
C GLN A 461 26.37 -4.18 -24.05
N ASN A 462 25.96 -4.76 -22.92
CA ASN A 462 26.70 -4.72 -21.68
C ASN A 462 26.55 -6.02 -20.91
N ALA A 463 27.55 -6.31 -20.06
CA ALA A 463 27.48 -7.37 -19.08
C ALA A 463 27.83 -6.82 -17.70
N GLY A 464 27.35 -7.48 -16.66
CA GLY A 464 27.63 -7.02 -15.31
C GLY A 464 27.23 -8.01 -14.25
N PHE A 465 27.45 -7.59 -13.02
CA PHE A 465 27.09 -8.35 -11.83
C PHE A 465 26.59 -7.42 -10.75
N GLY A 466 25.90 -7.97 -9.76
CA GLY A 466 25.43 -7.21 -8.64
C GLY A 466 24.96 -8.07 -7.48
N ILE A 467 24.59 -7.38 -6.42
CA ILE A 467 24.00 -7.94 -5.22
C ILE A 467 22.63 -7.31 -5.05
N GLU A 468 21.63 -8.18 -4.93
CA GLU A 468 20.28 -7.82 -4.54
C GLU A 468 20.05 -8.37 -3.14
N TRP A 469 19.69 -7.51 -2.21
CA TRP A 469 19.35 -7.90 -0.86
C TRP A 469 17.98 -7.36 -0.52
N THR A 470 17.04 -8.26 -0.33
CA THR A 470 15.76 -7.90 0.28
C THR A 470 15.88 -8.01 1.79
N VAL A 471 16.11 -6.88 2.46
CA VAL A 471 16.25 -6.85 3.93
C VAL A 471 14.93 -7.28 4.56
N ASP A 472 14.93 -8.45 5.21
CA ASP A 472 13.77 -9.00 5.90
C ASP A 472 13.96 -8.93 7.42
N THR A 473 13.34 -7.92 8.02
CA THR A 473 13.23 -7.80 9.46
C THR A 473 11.98 -8.55 9.91
N ALA A 474 12.14 -9.83 10.26
CA ALA A 474 11.11 -10.68 10.86
C ALA A 474 9.76 -10.76 10.10
N SER A 475 9.80 -10.88 8.77
CA SER A 475 8.63 -10.93 7.87
C SER A 475 7.81 -9.63 7.77
N LEU A 476 8.32 -8.52 8.31
CA LEU A 476 7.59 -7.24 8.37
C LEU A 476 8.00 -6.25 7.27
N PHE A 477 9.16 -6.45 6.63
CA PHE A 477 9.71 -5.52 5.66
C PHE A 477 10.48 -6.20 4.54
N GLN A 478 10.50 -5.56 3.37
CA GLN A 478 11.32 -5.93 2.23
C GLN A 478 11.80 -4.62 1.59
N VAL A 479 12.97 -4.11 1.98
CA VAL A 479 13.67 -3.11 1.15
C VAL A 479 14.61 -3.84 0.22
N PRO A 480 14.38 -3.75 -1.11
CA PRO A 480 15.34 -4.23 -2.07
C PRO A 480 16.50 -3.24 -2.12
N LEU A 481 17.60 -3.60 -1.47
CA LEU A 481 18.90 -2.98 -1.72
C LEU A 481 19.46 -3.63 -2.99
N LYS A 482 19.81 -2.80 -3.97
CA LYS A 482 20.32 -3.25 -5.25
C LYS A 482 21.59 -2.47 -5.57
N ILE A 483 22.69 -3.20 -5.69
CA ILE A 483 24.00 -2.68 -6.04
C ILE A 483 24.49 -3.45 -7.25
N GLU A 484 24.65 -2.80 -8.39
CA GLU A 484 25.13 -3.43 -9.62
C GLU A 484 26.27 -2.64 -10.25
N VAL A 485 27.13 -3.35 -10.96
CA VAL A 485 28.14 -2.76 -11.84
C VAL A 485 27.96 -3.34 -13.23
N ALA A 486 27.84 -2.48 -14.23
CA ALA A 486 27.62 -2.85 -15.61
C ALA A 486 28.73 -2.28 -16.51
N TYR A 487 29.27 -3.12 -17.39
CA TYR A 487 30.36 -2.78 -18.31
C TYR A 487 29.84 -2.78 -19.74
N PRO A 488 29.92 -1.65 -20.47
CA PRO A 488 29.74 -1.65 -21.92
C PRO A 488 30.67 -2.67 -22.59
N MET A 489 30.18 -3.34 -23.62
CA MET A 489 30.94 -4.29 -24.41
C MET A 489 31.00 -3.86 -25.86
N ASN A 490 32.19 -3.96 -26.47
CA ASN A 490 32.40 -3.69 -27.91
C ASN A 490 31.94 -2.30 -28.37
N ASP A 491 32.05 -1.28 -27.51
CA ASP A 491 31.65 0.09 -27.82
C ASP A 491 32.82 1.07 -27.68
N ARG A 492 33.15 1.78 -28.76
CA ARG A 492 34.24 2.76 -28.76
C ARG A 492 33.88 4.05 -28.02
N GLU A 493 32.59 4.41 -27.99
CA GLU A 493 32.11 5.67 -27.39
C GLU A 493 31.93 5.57 -25.87
N TYR A 494 31.58 4.37 -25.38
CA TYR A 494 31.29 4.14 -23.96
C TYR A 494 32.16 2.98 -23.47
N GLN A 495 33.16 3.30 -22.65
CA GLN A 495 34.11 2.31 -22.11
C GLN A 495 34.10 2.25 -20.58
N LYS A 496 33.50 3.24 -19.92
CA LYS A 496 33.48 3.34 -18.46
C LYS A 496 32.34 2.49 -17.88
N PRO A 497 32.59 1.76 -16.78
CA PRO A 497 31.54 1.05 -16.07
C PRO A 497 30.51 2.02 -15.49
N GLN A 498 29.28 1.54 -15.39
CA GLN A 498 28.19 2.22 -14.70
C GLN A 498 27.95 1.54 -13.36
N PHE A 499 27.86 2.34 -12.31
CA PHE A 499 27.51 1.89 -10.97
C PHE A 499 26.04 2.22 -10.72
N ILE A 500 25.29 1.25 -10.23
CA ILE A 500 23.86 1.39 -9.98
C ILE A 500 23.60 1.14 -8.50
N PHE A 501 23.01 2.13 -7.83
CA PHE A 501 22.60 2.05 -6.44
C PHE A 501 21.10 2.32 -6.34
N LEU A 502 20.34 1.39 -5.76
CA LEU A 502 18.88 1.48 -5.60
C LEU A 502 18.14 1.75 -6.93
N GLY A 503 18.68 1.24 -8.05
CA GLY A 503 18.10 1.45 -9.38
C GLY A 503 18.41 2.81 -10.02
N VAL A 504 19.36 3.57 -9.48
CA VAL A 504 19.84 4.87 -9.98
C VAL A 504 21.32 4.79 -10.36
N LEU A 505 21.71 5.44 -11.46
CA LEU A 505 23.11 5.53 -11.90
C LEU A 505 23.91 6.48 -10.99
N THR A 506 24.99 5.99 -10.38
CA THR A 506 25.92 6.80 -9.58
C THR A 506 27.14 7.15 -10.42
N GLY A 507 27.24 8.41 -10.88
CA GLY A 507 28.43 8.92 -11.59
C GLY A 507 28.25 9.26 -13.08
N SER A 508 27.02 9.53 -13.54
CA SER A 508 26.74 10.03 -14.90
C SER A 508 26.93 11.53 -15.05
#